data_AF-A0A7S2BM18-F1
#
_entry.id   AF-A0A7S2BM18-F1
#
_cell.length_a   1.000
_cell.length_b   1.000
_cell.length_c   1.000
_cell.angle_alpha   90.00
_cell.angle_beta   90.00
_cell.angle_gamma   90.00
#
_symmetry.space_group_name_H-M   'P 1'
#
loop_
_entity.id
_entity.type
_entity.pdbx_description
1 polymer ?
#
loop_
_entity_poly.entity_id
_entity_poly.type
_entity_poly.pdbx_seq_one_letter_code
_entity_poly.pdbx_strand_id
1 'polypeptide(L)'
;AAAGGGVLFGGARAYGTIAASVTHVGFARSKRPASNASSFAGAGRRAGLSASAWRKTTLEEEHAEVLRSTLSAVVDLKLYAESEIAVHVDVVSGDGGELAASLNAAFLALLDAGIAVTNPMAAVTVGVFPSASKETQQQQSDGNKSGSEPTIMLDLTSMEYDMCSGVRATVAYYDRGDVAALVLDGAPTDQTTIDGLVKTCQSACRAVSQTMRTASLSMLKERAIVLC
;
A
#
# COMPACT_ATOMS: atom_id res chain seq x y z
N ALA A 1 -15.59 17.94 -42.89
CA ALA A 1 -15.19 18.82 -41.77
C ALA A 1 -14.38 17.99 -40.80
N ALA A 2 -13.08 18.27 -40.74
CA ALA A 2 -12.12 17.60 -39.87
C ALA A 2 -12.22 18.17 -38.45
N ALA A 3 -12.21 17.31 -37.45
CA ALA A 3 -11.98 17.69 -36.06
C ALA A 3 -10.85 16.80 -35.52
N GLY A 4 -9.62 17.16 -35.88
CA GLY A 4 -8.43 16.71 -35.17
C GLY A 4 -8.30 17.54 -33.89
N GLY A 5 -8.64 16.93 -32.76
CA GLY A 5 -8.35 17.48 -31.44
C GLY A 5 -7.01 16.95 -30.96
N GLY A 6 -5.92 17.61 -31.34
CA GLY A 6 -4.59 17.35 -30.80
C GLY A 6 -4.53 17.70 -29.32
N VAL A 7 -4.16 16.74 -28.47
CA VAL A 7 -3.81 16.98 -27.08
C VAL A 7 -2.44 17.66 -27.07
N LEU A 8 -2.44 18.98 -26.85
CA LEU A 8 -1.26 19.80 -26.65
C LEU A 8 -0.54 19.34 -25.36
N PHE A 9 0.60 18.68 -25.49
CA PHE A 9 1.59 18.52 -24.42
C PHE A 9 2.20 19.90 -24.09
N GLY A 10 1.54 20.64 -23.22
CA GLY A 10 1.98 21.93 -22.71
C GLY A 10 2.76 21.78 -21.40
N GLY A 11 4.07 22.09 -21.44
CA GLY A 11 4.90 22.44 -20.29
C GLY A 11 5.39 21.26 -19.45
N ALA A 12 6.65 20.84 -19.66
CA ALA A 12 7.39 20.02 -18.72
C ALA A 12 7.55 20.79 -17.39
N ARG A 13 6.58 20.66 -16.50
CA ARG A 13 6.76 21.07 -15.10
C ARG A 13 7.78 20.11 -14.51
N ALA A 14 8.94 20.66 -14.14
CA ALA A 14 10.02 19.93 -13.48
C ALA A 14 9.57 19.51 -12.07
N TYR A 15 8.74 18.48 -12.01
CA TYR A 15 8.39 17.79 -10.77
C TYR A 15 9.46 16.75 -10.48
N GLY A 16 9.77 16.56 -9.20
CA GLY A 16 10.59 15.42 -8.78
C GLY A 16 9.95 14.09 -9.19
N THR A 17 10.78 13.07 -9.39
CA THR A 17 10.33 11.71 -9.73
C THR A 17 10.50 10.79 -8.54
N ILE A 18 9.54 9.89 -8.31
CA ILE A 18 9.66 8.83 -7.31
C ILE A 18 9.90 7.50 -8.01
N ALA A 19 11.02 6.86 -7.70
CA ALA A 19 11.28 5.48 -8.07
C ALA A 19 11.00 4.61 -6.85
N ALA A 20 10.10 3.62 -6.98
CA ALA A 20 9.86 2.67 -5.90
C ALA A 20 10.02 1.21 -6.35
N SER A 21 10.55 0.36 -5.49
CA SER A 21 10.61 -1.08 -5.74
C SER A 21 10.40 -1.88 -4.46
N VAL A 22 9.66 -2.98 -4.55
CA VAL A 22 9.48 -3.94 -3.47
C VAL A 22 10.23 -5.22 -3.83
N THR A 23 11.01 -5.78 -2.90
CA THR A 23 11.68 -7.07 -3.12
C THR A 23 11.51 -7.98 -1.91
N HIS A 24 11.24 -9.27 -2.13
CA HIS A 24 11.21 -10.23 -1.03
C HIS A 24 12.60 -10.84 -0.80
N VAL A 25 13.11 -10.75 0.43
CA VAL A 25 14.43 -11.27 0.80
C VAL A 25 14.36 -12.79 0.92
N GLY A 26 14.68 -13.49 -0.18
CA GLY A 26 14.70 -14.95 -0.18
C GLY A 26 15.10 -15.61 -1.51
N PHE A 27 15.34 -14.84 -2.57
CA PHE A 27 15.78 -15.40 -3.84
C PHE A 27 16.93 -14.59 -4.45
N ALA A 28 17.86 -15.32 -5.04
CA ALA A 28 19.16 -14.83 -5.46
C ALA A 28 19.09 -13.56 -6.31
N ARG A 29 19.94 -12.61 -5.93
CA ARG A 29 20.25 -11.36 -6.60
C ARG A 29 20.73 -11.60 -8.03
N SER A 30 19.81 -11.77 -8.99
CA SER A 30 20.15 -11.60 -10.39
C SER A 30 20.21 -10.10 -10.66
N LYS A 31 21.44 -9.60 -10.79
CA LYS A 31 21.85 -8.22 -11.15
C LYS A 31 20.72 -7.38 -11.75
N ARG A 32 20.32 -6.31 -11.04
CA ARG A 32 19.62 -5.17 -11.66
C ARG A 32 20.49 -4.65 -12.82
N PRO A 33 20.01 -4.52 -14.07
CA PRO A 33 20.66 -3.64 -15.02
C PRO A 33 20.46 -2.20 -14.52
N ALA A 34 21.56 -1.47 -14.41
CA ALA A 34 21.57 -0.07 -14.06
C ALA A 34 20.80 0.76 -15.10
N SER A 35 20.33 1.90 -14.61
CA SER A 35 19.44 2.86 -15.23
C SER A 35 19.88 3.44 -16.58
N ASN A 36 18.84 3.83 -17.34
CA ASN A 36 18.75 4.87 -18.36
C ASN A 36 19.18 4.55 -19.82
N ALA A 37 18.38 5.13 -20.72
CA ALA A 37 18.52 5.29 -22.17
C ALA A 37 17.93 4.19 -23.07
N SER A 38 16.81 4.56 -23.71
CA SER A 38 16.44 4.29 -25.10
C SER A 38 17.23 3.20 -25.85
N SER A 39 16.55 2.12 -26.26
CA SER A 39 16.73 1.59 -27.63
C SER A 39 15.64 0.59 -28.02
N PHE A 40 15.21 0.81 -29.26
CA PHE A 40 14.30 0.02 -30.09
C PHE A 40 14.74 -1.44 -30.26
N ALA A 41 13.74 -2.28 -30.52
CA ALA A 41 13.75 -3.44 -31.41
C ALA A 41 14.94 -4.41 -31.35
N GLY A 42 14.68 -5.62 -30.84
CA GLY A 42 15.53 -6.78 -31.06
C GLY A 42 14.97 -8.01 -30.36
N ALA A 43 14.30 -8.87 -31.12
CA ALA A 43 13.87 -10.18 -30.68
C ALA A 43 15.04 -10.97 -30.07
N GLY A 44 14.96 -11.34 -28.80
CA GLY A 44 16.06 -12.00 -28.11
C GLY A 44 15.69 -12.64 -26.78
N ARG A 45 15.18 -13.88 -26.86
CA ARG A 45 15.23 -14.95 -25.84
C ARG A 45 14.79 -14.58 -24.41
N ARG A 46 13.48 -14.71 -24.16
CA ARG A 46 12.95 -14.92 -22.80
C ARG A 46 13.40 -16.31 -22.32
N ALA A 47 14.54 -16.38 -21.64
CA ALA A 47 14.94 -17.56 -20.89
C ALA A 47 13.90 -17.78 -19.77
N GLY A 48 13.36 -18.99 -19.71
CA GLY A 48 12.18 -19.34 -18.91
C GLY A 48 12.38 -19.13 -17.41
N LEU A 49 11.75 -18.10 -16.88
CA LEU A 49 11.40 -18.02 -15.47
C LEU A 49 10.32 -19.09 -15.19
N SER A 50 10.46 -19.83 -14.08
CA SER A 50 9.42 -20.74 -13.59
C SER A 50 8.07 -20.02 -13.50
N ALA A 51 6.95 -20.68 -13.78
CA ALA A 51 5.61 -20.09 -13.65
C ALA A 51 5.35 -19.48 -12.26
N SER A 52 5.96 -20.05 -11.21
CA SER A 52 5.95 -19.49 -9.85
C SER A 52 6.81 -18.24 -9.70
N ALA A 53 7.96 -18.17 -10.38
CA ALA A 53 8.81 -16.98 -10.40
C ALA A 53 8.15 -15.84 -11.18
N TRP A 54 7.47 -16.15 -12.29
CA TRP A 54 6.73 -15.16 -13.07
C TRP A 54 5.57 -14.53 -12.29
N ARG A 55 4.76 -15.34 -11.59
CA ARG A 55 3.66 -14.81 -10.74
C ARG A 55 4.18 -13.94 -9.60
N LYS A 56 5.37 -14.23 -9.09
CA LYS A 56 5.97 -13.45 -8.01
C LYS A 56 6.50 -12.10 -8.50
N THR A 57 7.14 -12.06 -9.68
CA THR A 57 7.60 -10.80 -10.28
C THR A 57 6.44 -9.87 -10.63
N THR A 58 5.31 -10.39 -11.10
CA THR A 58 4.14 -9.55 -11.40
C THR A 58 3.54 -8.91 -10.15
N LEU A 59 3.50 -9.64 -9.03
CA LEU A 59 2.98 -9.14 -7.77
C LEU A 59 3.92 -8.08 -7.16
N GLU A 60 5.23 -8.30 -7.22
CA GLU A 60 6.23 -7.30 -6.81
C GLU A 60 6.13 -6.00 -7.64
N GLU A 61 5.87 -6.12 -8.95
CA GLU A 61 5.65 -4.97 -9.85
C GLU A 61 4.34 -4.24 -9.51
N GLU A 62 3.25 -4.96 -9.25
CA GLU A 62 1.96 -4.38 -8.82
C GLU A 62 2.11 -3.62 -7.49
N HIS A 63 2.80 -4.22 -6.50
CA HIS A 63 3.08 -3.58 -5.22
C HIS A 63 3.93 -2.32 -5.41
N ALA A 64 4.96 -2.38 -6.26
CA ALA A 64 5.80 -1.23 -6.57
C ALA A 64 5.01 -0.10 -7.22
N GLU A 65 4.05 -0.41 -8.09
CA GLU A 65 3.20 0.61 -8.74
C GLU A 65 2.24 1.27 -7.75
N VAL A 66 1.59 0.50 -6.89
CA VAL A 66 0.74 1.05 -5.82
C VAL A 66 1.57 1.92 -4.88
N LEU A 67 2.78 1.50 -4.54
CA LEU A 67 3.68 2.26 -3.68
C LEU A 67 4.18 3.55 -4.36
N ARG A 68 4.50 3.52 -5.66
CA ARG A 68 4.83 4.74 -6.43
C ARG A 68 3.66 5.72 -6.45
N SER A 69 2.46 5.24 -6.79
CA SER A 69 1.26 6.06 -6.92
C SER A 69 0.89 6.73 -5.60
N THR A 70 0.88 5.96 -4.51
CA THR A 70 0.58 6.47 -3.16
C THR A 70 1.61 7.47 -2.67
N LEU A 71 2.91 7.17 -2.79
CA LEU A 71 3.98 8.07 -2.33
C LEU A 71 4.04 9.37 -3.14
N SER A 72 3.72 9.31 -4.44
CA SER A 72 3.66 10.51 -5.28
C SER A 72 2.60 11.51 -4.82
N ALA A 73 1.55 11.05 -4.16
CA ALA A 73 0.51 11.90 -3.60
C ALA A 73 0.81 12.36 -2.16
N VAL A 74 1.75 11.71 -1.48
CA VAL A 74 2.18 12.01 -0.10
C VAL A 74 3.26 13.10 -0.08
N VAL A 75 4.26 12.96 -0.95
CA VAL A 75 5.44 13.84 -1.03
C VAL A 75 5.13 15.09 -1.86
N ASP A 76 5.58 16.26 -1.42
CA ASP A 76 5.47 17.47 -2.24
C ASP A 76 6.56 17.51 -3.31
N LEU A 77 6.26 16.94 -4.48
CA LEU A 77 7.19 16.90 -5.63
C LEU A 77 7.57 18.28 -6.18
N LYS A 78 6.87 19.35 -5.79
CA LYS A 78 7.23 20.72 -6.18
C LYS A 78 8.48 21.21 -5.45
N LEU A 79 8.70 20.74 -4.23
CA LEU A 79 9.88 21.11 -3.43
C LEU A 79 11.15 20.40 -3.92
N TYR A 80 10.98 19.28 -4.62
CA TYR A 80 12.05 18.41 -5.11
C TYR A 80 12.17 18.43 -6.64
N ALA A 81 12.13 19.62 -7.25
CA ALA A 81 12.32 19.77 -8.69
C ALA A 81 13.67 19.15 -9.13
N GLU A 82 13.66 18.43 -10.25
CA GLU A 82 14.83 17.75 -10.84
C GLU A 82 15.52 16.70 -9.94
N SER A 83 14.91 16.35 -8.81
CA SER A 83 15.42 15.34 -7.88
C SER A 83 14.68 14.02 -8.02
N GLU A 84 15.39 12.91 -7.83
CA GLU A 84 14.80 11.57 -7.80
C GLU A 84 14.82 11.03 -6.37
N ILE A 85 13.65 10.65 -5.85
CA ILE A 85 13.51 9.98 -4.56
C ILE A 85 13.35 8.49 -4.84
N ALA A 86 14.39 7.71 -4.51
CA ALA A 86 14.38 6.26 -4.67
C ALA A 86 14.03 5.57 -3.35
N VAL A 87 12.92 4.84 -3.33
CA VAL A 87 12.43 4.07 -2.18
C VAL A 87 12.55 2.58 -2.50
N HIS A 88 13.28 1.85 -1.67
CA HIS A 88 13.42 0.40 -1.79
C HIS A 88 12.91 -0.25 -0.51
N VAL A 89 11.92 -1.13 -0.64
CA VAL A 89 11.36 -1.90 0.48
C VAL A 89 11.72 -3.36 0.30
N ASP A 90 12.44 -3.90 1.28
CA ASP A 90 12.85 -5.29 1.31
C ASP A 90 12.03 -6.03 2.36
N VAL A 91 11.21 -6.98 1.93
CA VAL A 91 10.34 -7.77 2.79
C VAL A 91 11.11 -8.98 3.27
N VAL A 92 11.55 -8.91 4.53
CA VAL A 92 12.37 -9.94 5.19
C VAL A 92 11.55 -11.15 5.60
N SER A 93 10.34 -10.92 6.08
CA SER A 93 9.39 -11.95 6.49
C SER A 93 7.98 -11.44 6.21
N GLY A 94 7.17 -12.27 5.57
CA GLY A 94 5.77 -11.97 5.29
C GLY A 94 4.85 -12.92 6.03
N ASP A 95 3.89 -12.36 6.77
CA ASP A 95 2.80 -13.09 7.41
C ASP A 95 1.48 -12.35 7.14
N GLY A 96 1.15 -12.22 5.85
CA GLY A 96 0.03 -11.39 5.40
C GLY A 96 0.35 -9.89 5.46
N GLY A 97 -0.54 -9.08 4.88
CA GLY A 97 -0.50 -7.62 5.04
C GLY A 97 0.67 -6.88 4.38
N GLU A 98 1.45 -7.56 3.53
CA GLU A 98 2.74 -7.05 3.03
C GLU A 98 2.66 -5.69 2.33
N LEU A 99 1.61 -5.46 1.53
CA LEU A 99 1.42 -4.17 0.86
C LEU A 99 1.18 -3.05 1.89
N ALA A 100 0.32 -3.26 2.89
CA ALA A 100 0.09 -2.26 3.93
C ALA A 100 1.34 -2.00 4.78
N ALA A 101 2.05 -3.07 5.16
CA ALA A 101 3.30 -2.97 5.91
C ALA A 101 4.37 -2.22 5.12
N SER A 102 4.52 -2.51 3.82
CA SER A 102 5.48 -1.84 2.94
C SER A 102 5.20 -0.35 2.76
N LEU A 103 3.93 0.05 2.64
CA LEU A 103 3.51 1.45 2.60
C LEU A 103 3.83 2.18 3.89
N ASN A 104 3.51 1.58 5.03
CA ASN A 104 3.81 2.17 6.34
C ASN A 104 5.32 2.29 6.58
N ALA A 105 6.09 1.26 6.21
CA ALA A 105 7.54 1.26 6.31
C ALA A 105 8.18 2.32 5.40
N ALA A 106 7.72 2.43 4.15
CA ALA A 106 8.16 3.47 3.22
C ALA A 106 7.85 4.87 3.77
N PHE A 107 6.66 5.08 4.32
CA PHE A 107 6.30 6.36 4.90
C PHE A 107 7.17 6.72 6.13
N LEU A 108 7.45 5.77 7.03
CA LEU A 108 8.42 6.01 8.12
C LEU A 108 9.82 6.32 7.61
N ALA A 109 10.28 5.63 6.57
CA ALA A 109 11.60 5.88 5.98
C ALA A 109 11.70 7.29 5.41
N LEU A 110 10.64 7.81 4.78
CA LEU A 110 10.58 9.19 4.31
C LEU A 110 10.61 10.20 5.47
N LEU A 111 9.91 9.90 6.57
CA LEU A 111 9.93 10.74 7.77
C LEU A 111 11.32 10.76 8.43
N ASP A 112 11.97 9.61 8.56
CA ASP A 112 13.33 9.51 9.14
C ASP A 112 14.37 10.18 8.24
N ALA A 113 14.20 10.11 6.91
CA ALA A 113 15.03 10.83 5.94
C ALA A 113 14.81 12.36 5.93
N GLY A 114 13.79 12.87 6.63
CA GLY A 114 13.48 14.29 6.69
C GLY A 114 12.90 14.84 5.37
N ILE A 115 12.25 13.98 4.57
CA ILE A 115 11.58 14.41 3.33
C ILE A 115 10.28 15.14 3.69
N ALA A 116 10.01 16.24 2.99
CA ALA A 116 8.80 17.05 3.20
C ALA A 116 7.56 16.27 2.74
N VAL A 117 6.77 15.81 3.72
CA VAL A 117 5.50 15.12 3.50
C VAL A 117 4.33 16.05 3.79
N THR A 118 3.36 16.11 2.87
CA THR A 118 2.18 16.97 2.99
C THR A 118 1.10 16.37 3.90
N ASN A 119 0.86 15.07 3.75
CA ASN A 119 -0.19 14.36 4.46
C ASN A 119 0.37 13.05 5.01
N PRO A 120 0.35 12.84 6.34
CA PRO A 120 0.69 11.55 6.90
C PRO A 120 -0.31 10.50 6.44
N MET A 121 0.21 9.31 6.15
CA MET A 121 -0.57 8.18 5.66
C MET A 121 -0.46 6.99 6.62
N ALA A 122 -1.48 6.15 6.62
CA ALA A 122 -1.42 4.83 7.24
C ALA A 122 -2.19 3.83 6.36
N ALA A 123 -1.67 2.63 6.23
CA ALA A 123 -2.29 1.55 5.47
C ALA A 123 -2.62 0.36 6.38
N VAL A 124 -3.76 -0.28 6.11
CA VAL A 124 -4.23 -1.48 6.81
C VAL A 124 -4.85 -2.43 5.78
N THR A 125 -4.67 -3.73 6.01
CA THR A 125 -5.32 -4.80 5.24
C THR A 125 -6.53 -5.33 5.99
N VAL A 126 -7.60 -5.63 5.26
CA VAL A 126 -8.89 -6.05 5.82
C VAL A 126 -9.50 -7.11 4.93
N GLY A 127 -10.17 -8.09 5.55
CA GLY A 127 -10.87 -9.17 4.86
C GLY A 127 -12.27 -9.35 5.39
N VAL A 128 -13.13 -9.84 4.51
CA VAL A 128 -14.49 -10.23 4.85
C VAL A 128 -14.55 -11.74 4.99
N PHE A 129 -14.94 -12.21 6.18
CA PHE A 129 -15.18 -13.61 6.44
C PHE A 129 -16.68 -13.93 6.47
N PRO A 130 -17.08 -15.07 5.89
CA PRO A 130 -18.41 -15.59 6.14
C PRO A 130 -18.54 -15.89 7.63
N SER A 131 -19.69 -15.55 8.21
CA SER A 131 -19.95 -15.80 9.63
C SER A 131 -19.95 -17.32 9.88
N ALA A 132 -18.83 -17.86 10.36
CA ALA A 132 -18.83 -19.15 11.02
C ALA A 132 -19.47 -18.93 12.40
N SER A 133 -20.55 -19.64 12.69
CA SER A 133 -21.26 -19.61 13.96
C SER A 133 -20.29 -19.52 15.14
N LYS A 134 -20.40 -18.44 15.90
CA LYS A 134 -19.61 -18.18 17.12
C LYS A 134 -19.72 -19.36 18.08
N GLU A 135 -18.63 -20.09 18.31
CA GLU A 135 -18.42 -20.82 19.56
C GLU A 135 -17.50 -20.00 20.46
N THR A 136 -18.07 -19.48 21.55
CA THR A 136 -17.42 -18.98 22.79
C THR A 136 -16.66 -17.64 22.63
N GLN A 137 -17.12 -16.48 23.14
CA GLN A 137 -17.46 -16.15 24.53
C GLN A 137 -18.53 -15.03 24.63
N GLN A 138 -19.67 -15.35 25.27
CA GLN A 138 -20.43 -14.62 26.32
C GLN A 138 -20.07 -13.12 26.54
N GLN A 139 -20.97 -12.10 26.51
CA GLN A 139 -22.32 -11.93 27.09
C GLN A 139 -23.11 -10.75 26.45
N GLN A 140 -24.41 -10.98 26.20
CA GLN A 140 -25.60 -10.06 26.22
C GLN A 140 -25.63 -8.82 25.28
N SER A 141 -26.71 -8.49 24.55
CA SER A 141 -28.15 -8.77 24.67
C SER A 141 -28.94 -8.51 23.36
N ASP A 142 -30.14 -9.10 23.32
CA ASP A 142 -31.35 -8.76 22.56
C ASP A 142 -31.47 -9.07 21.06
N GLY A 143 -32.39 -9.99 20.78
CA GLY A 143 -32.57 -10.63 19.49
C GLY A 143 -33.45 -9.87 18.51
N ASN A 144 -33.10 -9.98 17.23
CA ASN A 144 -34.04 -10.10 16.12
C ASN A 144 -33.28 -10.60 14.88
N LYS A 145 -33.75 -11.70 14.26
CA LYS A 145 -33.36 -12.26 12.94
C LYS A 145 -31.95 -11.90 12.43
N SER A 146 -30.91 -12.56 12.95
CA SER A 146 -29.55 -12.40 12.42
C SER A 146 -29.38 -13.22 11.14
N GLY A 147 -29.68 -12.63 9.98
CA GLY A 147 -28.97 -13.01 8.77
C GLY A 147 -27.47 -12.95 9.08
N SER A 148 -26.72 -13.99 8.72
CA SER A 148 -25.30 -14.13 9.10
C SER A 148 -24.52 -12.89 8.68
N GLU A 149 -24.30 -11.95 9.61
CA GLU A 149 -23.62 -10.70 9.30
C GLU A 149 -22.16 -11.03 8.93
N PRO A 150 -21.65 -10.53 7.80
CA PRO A 150 -20.28 -10.75 7.40
C PRO A 150 -19.34 -10.19 8.47
N THR A 151 -18.41 -11.01 8.93
CA THR A 151 -17.44 -10.57 9.94
C THR A 151 -16.26 -9.94 9.22
N ILE A 152 -16.03 -8.65 9.49
CA ILE A 152 -14.91 -7.89 8.93
C ILE A 152 -13.75 -7.98 9.91
N MET A 153 -12.60 -8.45 9.44
CA MET A 153 -11.40 -8.60 10.25
C MET A 153 -10.25 -7.77 9.68
N LEU A 154 -9.58 -7.05 10.57
CA LEU A 154 -8.41 -6.21 10.28
C LEU A 154 -7.13 -7.04 10.43
N ASP A 155 -6.07 -6.64 9.72
CA ASP A 155 -4.72 -7.19 9.83
C ASP A 155 -4.68 -8.71 9.63
N LEU A 156 -5.12 -9.13 8.45
CA LEU A 156 -5.17 -10.54 8.07
C LEU A 156 -3.78 -11.17 8.08
N THR A 157 -3.65 -12.31 8.73
CA THR A 157 -2.47 -13.20 8.66
C THR A 157 -2.48 -14.03 7.38
N SER A 158 -1.34 -14.61 6.99
CA SER A 158 -1.27 -15.45 5.78
C SER A 158 -2.29 -16.59 5.75
N MET A 159 -2.62 -17.18 6.90
CA MET A 159 -3.63 -18.23 7.01
C MET A 159 -5.05 -17.69 6.75
N GLU A 160 -5.35 -16.53 7.30
CA GLU A 160 -6.64 -15.86 7.14
C GLU A 160 -6.82 -15.33 5.71
N TYR A 161 -5.72 -14.93 5.08
CA TYR A 161 -5.65 -14.58 3.67
C TYR A 161 -6.16 -15.72 2.77
N ASP A 162 -5.80 -16.97 3.06
CA ASP A 162 -6.21 -18.14 2.28
C ASP A 162 -7.63 -18.62 2.64
N MET A 163 -8.07 -18.41 3.88
CA MET A 163 -9.42 -18.77 4.34
C MET A 163 -10.48 -17.75 3.91
N CYS A 164 -10.06 -16.56 3.49
CA CYS A 164 -10.96 -15.52 3.01
C CYS A 164 -11.59 -15.94 1.68
N SER A 165 -12.88 -16.27 1.71
CA SER A 165 -13.67 -16.55 0.49
C SER A 165 -14.29 -15.30 -0.13
N GLY A 166 -14.06 -14.12 0.47
CA GLY A 166 -14.74 -12.85 0.13
C GLY A 166 -13.83 -11.79 -0.48
N VAL A 167 -14.19 -10.51 -0.28
CA VAL A 167 -13.38 -9.35 -0.66
C VAL A 167 -12.26 -9.14 0.37
N ARG A 168 -11.05 -8.99 -0.15
CA ARG A 168 -9.89 -8.43 0.52
C ARG A 168 -9.74 -6.97 0.09
N ALA A 169 -9.48 -6.09 1.04
CA ALA A 169 -9.09 -4.73 0.76
C ALA A 169 -7.77 -4.40 1.43
N THR A 170 -6.85 -3.81 0.67
CA THR A 170 -5.76 -3.03 1.26
C THR A 170 -6.09 -1.57 1.05
N VAL A 171 -6.20 -0.82 2.15
CA VAL A 171 -6.55 0.59 2.09
C VAL A 171 -5.45 1.41 2.74
N ALA A 172 -5.01 2.44 2.03
CA ALA A 172 -4.17 3.50 2.55
C ALA A 172 -5.02 4.76 2.72
N TYR A 173 -4.99 5.36 3.90
CA TYR A 173 -5.72 6.59 4.21
C TYR A 173 -4.77 7.73 4.52
N TYR A 174 -5.18 8.93 4.09
CA TYR A 174 -4.66 10.18 4.60
C TYR A 174 -5.40 10.60 5.86
N ASP A 175 -4.70 11.27 6.76
CA ASP A 175 -5.31 11.81 7.99
C ASP A 175 -6.46 12.80 7.75
N ARG A 176 -6.46 13.48 6.60
CA ARG A 176 -7.55 14.38 6.19
C ARG A 176 -8.87 13.67 5.88
N GLY A 177 -8.88 12.34 5.90
CA GLY A 177 -10.07 11.52 5.66
C GLY A 177 -10.20 11.03 4.22
N ASP A 178 -9.27 11.41 3.34
CA ASP A 178 -9.24 10.97 1.96
C ASP A 178 -8.52 9.61 1.82
N VAL A 179 -8.97 8.80 0.87
CA VAL A 179 -8.36 7.51 0.53
C VAL A 179 -7.17 7.76 -0.40
N ALA A 180 -5.98 7.31 0.01
CA ALA A 180 -4.76 7.39 -0.78
C ALA A 180 -4.69 6.31 -1.86
N ALA A 181 -5.00 5.08 -1.46
CA ALA A 181 -5.17 3.95 -2.38
C ALA A 181 -6.13 2.94 -1.78
N LEU A 182 -6.91 2.32 -2.65
CA LEU A 182 -7.79 1.22 -2.33
C LEU A 182 -7.55 0.12 -3.34
N VAL A 183 -6.95 -0.97 -2.88
CA VAL A 183 -6.75 -2.19 -3.68
C VAL A 183 -7.76 -3.20 -3.19
N LEU A 184 -8.71 -3.56 -4.04
CA LEU A 184 -9.71 -4.58 -3.77
C LEU A 184 -9.36 -5.83 -4.55
N ASP A 185 -9.21 -6.94 -3.84
CA ASP A 185 -8.95 -8.26 -4.42
C ASP A 185 -10.05 -9.22 -3.98
N GLY A 186 -10.41 -10.18 -4.84
CA GLY A 186 -11.36 -11.24 -4.51
C GLY A 186 -12.73 -11.09 -5.18
N ALA A 187 -13.67 -11.92 -4.76
CA ALA A 187 -14.98 -12.03 -5.39
C ALA A 187 -15.84 -10.78 -5.11
N PRO A 188 -16.61 -10.28 -6.10
CA PRO A 188 -17.43 -9.09 -5.92
C PRO A 188 -18.48 -9.33 -4.82
N THR A 189 -18.47 -8.50 -3.78
CA THR A 189 -19.44 -8.52 -2.69
C THR A 189 -20.36 -7.31 -2.77
N ASP A 190 -21.50 -7.38 -2.09
CA ASP A 190 -22.47 -6.31 -1.95
C ASP A 190 -21.84 -4.98 -1.51
N GLN A 191 -22.33 -3.89 -2.08
CA GLN A 191 -21.81 -2.54 -1.83
C GLN A 191 -21.96 -2.10 -0.37
N THR A 192 -22.97 -2.60 0.34
CA THR A 192 -23.17 -2.38 1.78
C THR A 192 -22.02 -2.94 2.62
N THR A 193 -21.47 -4.09 2.22
CA THR A 193 -20.31 -4.70 2.87
C THR A 193 -19.05 -3.91 2.58
N ILE A 194 -18.88 -3.40 1.36
CA ILE A 194 -17.74 -2.54 1.00
C ILE A 194 -17.79 -1.23 1.79
N ASP A 195 -18.96 -0.61 1.94
CA ASP A 195 -19.10 0.60 2.75
C ASP A 195 -18.78 0.35 4.24
N GLY A 196 -19.21 -0.80 4.77
CA GLY A 196 -18.85 -1.25 6.12
C GLY A 196 -17.34 -1.48 6.26
N LEU A 197 -16.72 -2.12 5.27
CA LEU A 197 -15.29 -2.39 5.20
C LEU A 197 -14.49 -1.08 5.25
N VAL A 198 -14.79 -0.15 4.36
CA VAL A 198 -14.13 1.16 4.25
C VAL A 198 -14.26 1.95 5.56
N LYS A 199 -15.44 1.95 6.21
CA LYS A 199 -15.62 2.61 7.52
C LYS A 199 -14.74 2.00 8.62
N THR A 200 -14.69 0.68 8.69
CA THR A 200 -13.85 -0.04 9.67
C THR A 200 -12.36 0.21 9.37
N CYS A 201 -11.96 0.18 8.10
CA CYS A 201 -10.60 0.51 7.67
C CYS A 201 -10.22 1.93 8.07
N GLN A 202 -11.12 2.91 7.88
CA GLN A 202 -10.85 4.30 8.22
C GLN A 202 -10.60 4.48 9.73
N SER A 203 -11.39 3.81 10.58
CA SER A 203 -11.17 3.84 12.03
C SER A 203 -9.84 3.18 12.42
N ALA A 204 -9.52 2.03 11.83
CA ALA A 204 -8.27 1.33 12.06
C ALA A 204 -7.04 2.14 11.63
N CYS A 205 -7.08 2.72 10.43
CA CYS A 205 -5.98 3.52 9.90
C CYS A 205 -5.72 4.78 10.74
N ARG A 206 -6.77 5.39 11.31
CA ARG A 206 -6.61 6.49 12.27
C ARG A 206 -5.86 6.05 13.53
N ALA A 207 -6.20 4.89 14.08
CA ALA A 207 -5.49 4.34 15.25
C ALA A 207 -4.02 4.06 14.93
N VAL A 208 -3.74 3.39 13.79
CA VAL A 208 -2.36 3.12 13.34
C VAL A 208 -1.58 4.41 13.13
N SER A 209 -2.18 5.41 12.48
CA SER A 209 -1.55 6.71 12.25
C SER A 209 -1.23 7.45 13.55
N GLN A 210 -2.09 7.36 14.57
CA GLN A 210 -1.81 7.92 15.90
C GLN A 210 -0.61 7.24 16.55
N THR A 211 -0.56 5.90 16.56
CA THR A 211 0.56 5.15 17.11
C THR A 211 1.87 5.50 16.40
N MET A 212 1.85 5.52 15.06
CA MET A 212 2.99 5.87 14.23
C MET A 212 3.54 7.27 14.53
N ARG A 213 2.66 8.27 14.74
CA ARG A 213 3.05 9.62 15.13
C ARG A 213 3.68 9.66 16.51
N THR A 214 3.08 8.98 17.48
CA THR A 214 3.63 8.95 18.85
C THR A 214 5.03 8.33 18.87
N ALA A 215 5.24 7.24 18.13
CA ALA A 215 6.54 6.61 17.98
C ALA A 215 7.55 7.51 17.24
N SER A 216 7.13 8.17 16.17
CA SER A 216 8.01 9.08 15.42
C SER A 216 8.46 10.28 16.28
N LEU A 217 7.54 10.83 17.08
CA LEU A 217 7.85 11.93 17.99
C LEU A 217 8.77 11.52 19.13
N SER A 218 8.63 10.31 19.69
CA SER A 218 9.56 9.82 20.72
C SER A 218 10.96 9.64 20.14
N MET A 219 11.09 9.09 18.93
CA MET A 219 12.37 8.94 18.24
C MET A 219 13.04 10.28 17.93
N LEU A 220 12.27 11.28 17.48
CA LEU A 220 12.79 12.62 17.24
C LEU A 220 13.23 13.32 18.53
N LYS A 221 12.50 13.14 19.64
CA LYS A 221 12.87 13.72 20.94
C LYS A 221 14.20 13.19 21.45
N GLU A 222 14.49 11.91 21.26
CA GLU A 222 15.76 11.30 21.67
C GLU A 222 16.95 11.82 20.85
N ARG A 223 16.72 12.17 19.59
CA ARG A 223 17.75 12.71 18.68
C ARG A 223 17.85 14.23 18.67
N ALA A 224 16.85 14.92 19.20
CA ALA A 224 16.81 16.38 19.20
C ALA A 224 17.83 16.94 20.19
N ILE A 225 18.80 17.69 19.67
CA ILE A 225 19.69 18.51 20.49
C ILE A 225 18.90 19.77 20.86
N VAL A 226 18.54 19.89 22.14
CA VAL A 226 17.94 21.12 22.67
C VAL A 226 19.05 22.15 22.79
N LEU A 227 19.11 23.08 21.83
CA LEU A 227 19.91 24.28 21.94
C LEU A 227 19.22 25.22 22.94
N CYS A 228 19.63 25.17 24.21
CA CYS A 228 19.27 26.12 25.25
C CYS A 228 20.14 27.38 25.18
#